data_AF-A0AAE4YXC5-F1
#
_entry.id   AF-A0AAE4YXC5-F1
#
_cell.length_a   1.000
_cell.length_b   1.000
_cell.length_c   1.000
_cell.angle_alpha   90.00
_cell.angle_beta   90.00
_cell.angle_gamma   90.00
#
_symmetry.space_group_name_H-M   'P 1'
#
loop_
_entity.id
_entity.type
_entity.pdbx_description
1 polymer ?
#
loop_
_entity_poly.entity_id
_entity_poly.type
_entity_poly.pdbx_seq_one_letter_code
_entity_poly.pdbx_strand_id
1 'polypeptide(L)'
;MRDNAKTFAWKQTTSDASGIFNAAWIIEAPFAHPFWHQYALFLYDLTTPRPGDPPLNLHLPGATHEMLLYALDPDHPIERDAHLTPEKIRRLEPANYGYQFKADSDDVAEARMQAIVDGIVAREINPDTDWRGSWDNALFPDAYALVRSDFWG
;
A
#
# COMPACT_ATOMS: atom_id res chain seq x y z
N MET A 1 -29.49 -11.43 3.49
CA MET A 1 -28.90 -10.37 4.32
C MET A 1 -27.40 -10.51 4.15
N ARG A 2 -26.75 -9.57 3.43
CA ARG A 2 -25.29 -9.55 3.35
C ARG A 2 -24.81 -9.13 4.73
N ASP A 3 -23.92 -9.90 5.34
CA ASP A 3 -23.19 -9.46 6.53
C ASP A 3 -22.69 -8.03 6.26
N ASN A 4 -22.93 -7.11 7.20
CA ASN A 4 -22.33 -5.79 7.14
C ASN A 4 -20.82 -5.99 7.22
N ALA A 5 -20.17 -6.11 6.05
CA ALA A 5 -18.74 -6.34 5.95
C ALA A 5 -18.04 -5.24 6.76
N LYS A 6 -17.42 -5.65 7.87
CA LYS A 6 -16.72 -4.75 8.77
C LYS A 6 -15.46 -4.28 8.07
N THR A 7 -15.12 -3.01 8.19
CA THR A 7 -13.80 -2.54 7.79
C THR A 7 -12.76 -3.19 8.70
N PHE A 8 -11.74 -3.83 8.13
CA PHE A 8 -10.64 -4.43 8.89
C PHE A 8 -9.38 -4.48 8.03
N ALA A 9 -8.24 -4.68 8.68
CA ALA A 9 -6.99 -4.95 7.98
C ALA A 9 -6.17 -5.98 8.76
N TRP A 10 -5.31 -6.69 8.05
CA TRP A 10 -4.26 -7.51 8.67
C TRP A 10 -2.95 -7.31 7.93
N LYS A 11 -1.85 -7.47 8.67
CA LYS A 11 -0.49 -7.25 8.20
C LYS A 11 0.27 -8.57 8.12
N GLN A 12 1.12 -8.69 7.12
CA GLN A 12 2.20 -9.66 7.08
C GLN A 12 3.52 -8.92 6.83
N THR A 13 4.45 -9.03 7.77
CA THR A 13 5.83 -8.59 7.59
C THR A 13 6.64 -9.79 7.13
N THR A 14 7.47 -9.61 6.11
CA THR A 14 8.44 -10.61 5.66
C THR A 14 9.83 -10.03 5.81
N SER A 15 10.61 -10.66 6.68
CA SER A 15 12.06 -10.53 6.72
C SER A 15 12.59 -11.92 6.35
N ASP A 16 12.92 -12.13 5.08
CA ASP A 16 13.54 -13.39 4.66
C ASP A 16 15.02 -13.42 5.09
N ALA A 17 15.72 -14.52 4.82
CA ALA A 17 17.13 -14.67 5.18
C ALA A 17 18.07 -13.64 4.51
N SER A 18 17.58 -12.87 3.52
CA SER A 18 18.35 -11.78 2.92
C SER A 18 18.39 -10.52 3.79
N GLY A 19 17.56 -10.45 4.83
CA GLY A 19 17.47 -9.29 5.72
C GLY A 19 16.74 -8.09 5.13
N ILE A 20 16.18 -8.20 3.92
CA ILE A 20 15.40 -7.15 3.29
C ILE A 20 14.03 -7.05 3.96
N PHE A 21 13.73 -5.87 4.49
CA PHE A 21 12.44 -5.58 5.10
C PHE A 21 11.37 -5.34 4.02
N ASN A 22 10.24 -6.04 4.16
CA ASN A 22 9.03 -5.75 3.41
C ASN A 22 7.80 -6.00 4.29
N ALA A 23 6.77 -5.18 4.13
CA ALA A 23 5.48 -5.39 4.79
C ALA A 23 4.34 -5.25 3.80
N ALA A 24 3.28 -6.03 4.02
CA ALA A 24 2.05 -5.97 3.26
C ALA A 24 0.84 -5.95 4.19
N TRP A 25 -0.16 -5.14 3.86
CA TRP A 25 -1.46 -5.12 4.52
C TRP A 25 -2.52 -5.46 3.50
N ILE A 26 -3.45 -6.34 3.87
CA ILE A 26 -4.72 -6.45 3.16
C ILE A 26 -5.78 -5.72 3.97
N ILE A 27 -6.55 -4.89 3.28
CA ILE A 27 -7.50 -3.95 3.85
C ILE A 27 -8.86 -4.22 3.23
N GLU A 28 -9.84 -4.61 4.04
CA GLU A 28 -11.25 -4.66 3.67
C GLU A 28 -11.87 -3.29 3.98
N ALA A 29 -12.26 -2.56 2.95
CA ALA A 29 -12.88 -1.24 3.00
C ALA A 29 -14.12 -1.16 2.08
N PRO A 30 -15.26 -1.79 2.43
CA PRO A 30 -16.46 -1.81 1.59
C PRO A 30 -17.14 -0.45 1.43
N PHE A 31 -16.75 0.52 2.25
CA PHE A 31 -17.23 1.90 2.17
C PHE A 31 -16.53 2.72 1.08
N ALA A 32 -15.37 2.25 0.59
CA ALA A 32 -14.47 3.04 -0.22
C ALA A 32 -14.92 3.16 -1.68
N HIS A 33 -15.43 2.06 -2.25
CA HIS A 33 -15.83 1.98 -3.66
C HIS A 33 -16.98 0.96 -3.86
N PRO A 34 -17.90 1.16 -4.83
CA PRO A 34 -19.04 0.25 -5.04
C PRO A 34 -18.71 -1.10 -5.70
N PHE A 35 -17.54 -1.23 -6.35
CA PHE A 35 -17.20 -2.42 -7.15
C PHE A 35 -16.07 -3.29 -6.59
N TRP A 36 -15.19 -2.74 -5.76
CA TRP A 36 -14.12 -3.49 -5.08
C TRP A 36 -14.07 -3.04 -3.64
N HIS A 37 -13.81 -3.98 -2.73
CA HIS A 37 -13.78 -3.71 -1.31
C HIS A 37 -12.44 -4.05 -0.67
N GLN A 38 -11.55 -4.73 -1.38
CA GLN A 38 -10.24 -5.10 -0.86
C GLN A 38 -9.12 -4.30 -1.50
N TYR A 39 -8.13 -3.96 -0.70
CA TYR A 39 -6.94 -3.25 -1.10
C TYR A 39 -5.71 -3.94 -0.53
N ALA A 40 -4.59 -3.88 -1.25
CA ALA A 40 -3.29 -4.30 -0.76
C ALA A 40 -2.34 -3.10 -0.68
N LEU A 41 -1.84 -2.81 0.52
CA LEU A 41 -0.77 -1.85 0.74
C LEU A 41 0.54 -2.61 0.87
N PHE A 42 1.54 -2.25 0.08
CA PHE A 42 2.90 -2.76 0.16
C PHE A 42 3.85 -1.67 0.62
N LEU A 43 4.83 -2.05 1.43
CA LEU A 43 5.95 -1.24 1.87
C LEU A 43 7.25 -2.00 1.58
N TYR A 44 8.14 -1.36 0.83
CA TYR A 44 9.41 -1.91 0.38
C TYR A 44 10.57 -1.07 0.93
N ASP A 45 11.61 -1.73 1.42
CA ASP A 45 12.93 -1.13 1.65
C ASP A 45 13.65 -0.89 0.30
N LEU A 46 14.17 0.33 0.12
CA LEU A 46 14.94 0.73 -1.07
C LEU A 46 16.45 0.84 -0.79
N THR A 47 16.89 0.56 0.43
CA THR A 47 18.29 0.72 0.87
C THR A 47 19.07 -0.59 0.84
N THR A 48 18.40 -1.73 0.99
CA THR A 48 19.04 -3.05 0.95
C THR A 48 18.96 -3.67 -0.44
N PRO A 49 20.08 -3.85 -1.16
CA PRO A 49 20.07 -4.46 -2.48
C PRO A 49 19.85 -5.97 -2.38
N ARG A 50 18.98 -6.51 -3.25
CA ARG A 50 18.86 -7.96 -3.45
C ARG A 50 19.84 -8.42 -4.54
N PRO A 51 20.65 -9.47 -4.30
CA PRO A 51 21.53 -10.01 -5.33
C PRO A 51 20.76 -10.47 -6.56
N GLY A 52 21.11 -9.93 -7.73
CA GLY A 52 20.49 -10.31 -9.01
C GLY A 52 19.34 -9.40 -9.45
N ASP A 53 18.86 -8.52 -8.58
CA ASP A 53 17.82 -7.55 -8.95
C ASP A 53 18.44 -6.41 -9.79
N PRO A 54 17.67 -5.82 -10.72
CA PRO A 54 18.07 -4.59 -11.39
C PRO A 54 18.22 -3.43 -10.39
N PRO A 55 18.97 -2.37 -10.75
CA PRO A 55 19.04 -1.17 -9.93
C PRO A 55 17.65 -0.62 -9.63
N LEU A 56 17.42 -0.26 -8.36
CA LEU A 56 16.17 0.38 -7.94
C LEU A 56 15.97 1.71 -8.67
N ASN A 57 14.74 1.93 -9.14
CA ASN A 57 14.38 3.16 -9.83
C ASN A 57 14.00 4.25 -8.81
N LEU A 58 14.96 5.11 -8.46
CA LEU A 58 14.75 6.18 -7.49
C LEU A 58 14.34 7.49 -8.20
N HIS A 59 13.11 7.93 -7.95
CA HIS A 59 12.58 9.21 -8.39
C HIS A 59 12.76 10.32 -7.34
N LEU A 60 12.84 9.95 -6.06
CA LEU A 60 13.22 10.84 -4.97
C LEU A 60 14.69 10.57 -4.57
N PRO A 61 15.61 11.55 -4.72
CA PRO A 61 17.00 11.37 -4.32
C PRO A 61 17.15 11.00 -2.85
N GLY A 62 17.73 9.82 -2.60
CA GLY A 62 17.92 9.27 -1.26
C GLY A 62 16.64 8.78 -0.58
N ALA A 63 15.61 8.43 -1.36
CA ALA A 63 14.47 7.67 -0.82
C ALA A 63 14.97 6.39 -0.13
N THR A 64 14.37 6.07 1.01
CA THR A 64 14.69 4.86 1.75
C THR A 64 13.58 3.83 1.64
N HIS A 65 12.35 4.26 1.35
CA HIS A 65 11.19 3.37 1.27
C HIS A 65 10.28 3.74 0.11
N GLU A 66 9.59 2.73 -0.41
CA GLU A 66 8.50 2.88 -1.36
C GLU A 66 7.25 2.22 -0.80
N MET A 67 6.11 2.89 -0.95
CA MET A 67 4.81 2.28 -0.70
C MET A 67 3.99 2.25 -1.98
N LEU A 68 3.17 1.21 -2.15
CA LEU A 68 2.18 1.09 -3.20
C LEU A 68 0.84 0.61 -2.62
N LEU A 69 -0.27 1.25 -2.99
CA LEU A 69 -1.62 0.79 -2.65
C LEU A 69 -2.36 0.40 -3.92
N TYR A 70 -2.93 -0.79 -3.93
CA TYR A 70 -3.71 -1.33 -5.04
C TYR A 70 -5.11 -1.69 -4.57
N ALA A 71 -6.12 -1.41 -5.39
CA ALA A 71 -7.37 -2.15 -5.33
C ALA A 71 -7.13 -3.62 -5.75
N LEU A 72 -7.88 -4.55 -5.18
CA LEU A 72 -7.82 -5.98 -5.52
C LEU A 72 -9.02 -6.40 -6.36
N ASP A 73 -8.78 -7.44 -7.16
CA ASP A 73 -9.79 -8.06 -8.00
C ASP A 73 -10.94 -8.65 -7.16
N PRO A 74 -12.17 -8.14 -7.27
CA PRO A 74 -13.30 -8.57 -6.46
C PRO A 74 -13.74 -10.02 -6.75
N ASP A 75 -13.36 -10.58 -7.90
CA ASP A 75 -13.66 -11.99 -8.23
C ASP A 75 -12.67 -12.96 -7.55
N HIS A 76 -11.59 -12.45 -6.96
CA HIS A 76 -10.55 -13.23 -6.29
C HIS A 76 -10.21 -12.62 -4.92
N PRO A 77 -11.16 -12.54 -3.98
CA PRO A 77 -10.93 -11.95 -2.67
C PRO A 77 -9.92 -12.77 -1.87
N ILE A 78 -9.09 -12.09 -1.10
CA ILE A 78 -8.19 -12.73 -0.15
C ILE A 78 -8.96 -12.96 1.14
N GLU A 79 -8.97 -14.22 1.59
CA GLU A 79 -9.58 -14.58 2.87
C GLU A 79 -8.86 -13.87 4.02
N ARG A 80 -9.66 -13.43 5.00
CA ARG A 80 -9.16 -12.77 6.20
C ARG A 80 -8.09 -13.62 6.89
N ASP A 81 -7.01 -12.95 7.32
CA ASP A 81 -5.88 -13.55 8.04
C ASP A 81 -5.15 -14.64 7.24
N ALA A 82 -5.43 -14.77 5.93
CA ALA A 82 -4.72 -15.70 5.07
C ALA A 82 -3.26 -15.30 4.92
N HIS A 83 -2.38 -16.31 4.86
CA HIS A 83 -0.98 -16.11 4.53
C HIS A 83 -0.85 -15.59 3.09
N LEU A 84 -0.18 -14.44 2.97
CA LEU A 84 0.00 -13.70 1.73
C LEU A 84 1.18 -14.25 0.94
N THR A 85 0.93 -14.59 -0.33
CA THR A 85 1.96 -14.91 -1.32
C THR A 85 1.69 -14.09 -2.58
N PRO A 86 2.71 -13.76 -3.39
CA PRO A 86 2.52 -12.94 -4.60
C PRO A 86 1.44 -13.49 -5.53
N GLU A 87 1.30 -14.81 -5.63
CA GLU A 87 0.35 -15.49 -6.52
C GLU A 87 -1.11 -15.34 -6.07
N LYS A 88 -1.33 -15.08 -4.77
CA LYS A 88 -2.68 -14.86 -4.21
C LYS A 88 -3.15 -13.43 -4.37
N ILE A 89 -2.25 -12.46 -4.52
CA ILE A 89 -2.61 -11.05 -4.55
C ILE A 89 -2.88 -10.62 -6.00
N ARG A 90 -4.15 -10.64 -6.40
CA ARG A 90 -4.59 -10.17 -7.72
C ARG A 90 -4.96 -8.69 -7.67
N ARG A 91 -4.02 -7.85 -8.11
CA ARG A 91 -4.14 -6.40 -8.10
C ARG A 91 -4.87 -5.92 -9.35
N LEU A 92 -5.70 -4.90 -9.19
CA LEU A 92 -6.17 -4.09 -10.29
C LEU A 92 -5.10 -3.03 -10.59
N GLU A 93 -4.69 -2.93 -11.85
CA GLU A 93 -3.69 -1.97 -12.31
C GLU A 93 -4.37 -0.78 -12.99
N PRO A 94 -3.83 0.44 -12.85
CA PRO A 94 -2.62 0.80 -12.11
C PRO A 94 -2.84 0.86 -10.59
N ALA A 95 -1.75 1.03 -9.83
CA ALA A 95 -1.83 1.32 -8.40
C ALA A 95 -2.72 2.55 -8.12
N ASN A 96 -3.51 2.48 -7.05
CA ASN A 96 -4.27 3.61 -6.55
C ASN A 96 -3.31 4.72 -6.10
N TYR A 97 -2.31 4.35 -5.30
CA TYR A 97 -1.31 5.28 -4.78
C TYR A 97 0.07 4.65 -4.82
N GLY A 98 1.08 5.49 -4.96
CA GLY A 98 2.47 5.07 -4.85
C GLY A 98 3.35 6.24 -4.48
N TYR A 99 4.20 6.06 -3.47
CA TYR A 99 5.08 7.11 -2.97
C TYR A 99 6.46 6.57 -2.63
N GLN A 100 7.50 7.29 -3.04
CA GLN A 100 8.85 7.16 -2.49
C GLN A 100 9.08 8.22 -1.42
N PHE A 101 9.58 7.82 -0.26
CA PHE A 101 9.80 8.73 0.86
C PHE A 101 11.05 8.35 1.65
N LYS A 102 11.39 9.21 2.62
CA LYS A 102 12.50 8.99 3.54
C LYS A 102 11.94 8.70 4.93
N ALA A 103 12.53 7.70 5.57
CA ALA A 103 12.33 7.37 6.97
C ALA A 103 13.67 6.95 7.56
N ASP A 104 13.84 7.21 8.86
CA ASP A 104 15.08 6.92 9.59
C ASP A 104 15.31 5.41 9.79
N SER A 105 14.24 4.61 9.75
CA SER A 105 14.28 3.15 9.85
C SER A 105 13.02 2.49 9.29
N ASP A 106 13.09 1.18 9.09
CA ASP A 106 11.95 0.33 8.72
C ASP A 106 10.79 0.47 9.71
N ASP A 107 11.08 0.51 11.01
CA ASP A 107 10.07 0.67 12.06
C ASP A 107 9.32 2.01 11.93
N VAL A 108 10.03 3.09 11.58
CA VAL A 108 9.41 4.42 11.38
C VAL A 108 8.54 4.42 10.12
N ALA A 109 9.03 3.79 9.04
CA ALA A 109 8.26 3.65 7.81
C ALA A 109 7.01 2.78 8.01
N GLU A 110 7.14 1.67 8.72
CA GLU A 110 6.05 0.76 9.04
C GLU A 110 5.00 1.44 9.92
N ALA A 111 5.41 2.16 10.96
CA ALA A 111 4.51 2.92 11.83
C ALA A 111 3.70 3.97 11.04
N ARG A 112 4.34 4.63 10.06
CA ARG A 112 3.65 5.56 9.15
C ARG A 112 2.58 4.85 8.32
N MET A 113 2.88 3.66 7.77
CA MET A 113 1.89 2.88 7.01
C MET A 113 0.77 2.39 7.90
N GLN A 114 1.08 1.92 9.11
CA GLN A 114 0.08 1.46 10.07
C GLN A 114 -0.90 2.58 10.42
N ALA A 115 -0.44 3.82 10.63
CA ALA A 115 -1.33 4.96 10.88
C ALA A 115 -2.31 5.22 9.71
N ILE A 116 -1.86 5.05 8.47
CA ILE A 116 -2.72 5.16 7.28
C ILE A 116 -3.75 4.04 7.25
N VAL A 117 -3.32 2.79 7.48
CA VAL A 117 -4.20 1.63 7.54
C VAL A 117 -5.25 1.79 8.64
N ASP A 118 -4.85 2.25 9.82
CA ASP A 118 -5.75 2.51 10.94
C ASP A 118 -6.77 3.60 10.58
N GLY A 119 -6.34 4.67 9.90
CA GLY A 119 -7.23 5.71 9.38
C GLY A 119 -8.23 5.19 8.34
N ILE A 120 -7.82 4.25 7.48
CA ILE A 120 -8.73 3.57 6.54
C ILE A 120 -9.73 2.70 7.31
N VAL A 121 -9.26 1.92 8.30
CA VAL A 121 -10.10 1.07 9.15
C VAL A 121 -11.13 1.90 9.93
N ALA A 122 -10.71 3.05 10.44
CA ALA A 122 -11.56 4.05 11.09
C ALA A 122 -12.50 4.80 10.13
N ARG A 123 -12.33 4.61 8.81
CA ARG A 123 -13.08 5.27 7.73
C ARG A 123 -12.84 6.78 7.65
N GLU A 124 -11.68 7.22 8.12
CA GLU A 124 -11.20 8.61 8.06
C GLU A 124 -10.40 8.89 6.79
N ILE A 125 -9.80 7.84 6.21
CA ILE A 125 -9.06 7.87 4.94
C ILE A 125 -9.77 6.94 3.96
N ASN A 126 -9.98 7.41 2.73
CA ASN A 126 -10.50 6.57 1.65
C ASN A 126 -9.34 6.08 0.75
N PRO A 127 -9.15 4.76 0.57
CA PRO A 127 -8.09 4.19 -0.28
C PRO A 127 -8.40 4.23 -1.78
N ASP A 128 -9.56 4.73 -2.18
CA ASP A 128 -9.94 4.86 -3.59
C ASP A 128 -9.31 6.10 -4.26
N THR A 129 -9.06 6.02 -5.57
CA THR A 129 -8.41 7.09 -6.34
C THR A 129 -9.25 8.36 -6.47
N ASP A 130 -10.57 8.27 -6.31
CA ASP A 130 -11.45 9.44 -6.33
C ASP A 130 -11.14 10.43 -5.19
N TRP A 131 -10.39 9.99 -4.17
CA TRP A 131 -9.98 10.77 -3.00
C TRP A 131 -8.52 11.24 -3.04
N ARG A 132 -7.89 11.23 -4.22
CA ARG A 132 -6.45 11.50 -4.37
C ARG A 132 -6.00 12.85 -3.80
N GLY A 133 -6.86 13.87 -3.86
CA GLY A 133 -6.58 15.18 -3.25
C GLY A 133 -6.31 15.14 -1.75
N SER A 134 -6.89 14.17 -1.02
CA SER A 134 -6.65 13.97 0.41
C SER A 134 -5.34 13.25 0.70
N TRP A 135 -4.73 12.59 -0.29
CA TRP A 135 -3.49 11.83 -0.12
C TRP A 135 -2.25 12.66 -0.42
N ASP A 136 -2.17 13.23 -1.63
CA ASP A 136 -0.91 13.76 -2.20
C ASP A 136 -0.23 14.84 -1.35
N ASN A 137 -1.00 15.64 -0.61
CA ASN A 137 -0.47 16.74 0.18
C ASN A 137 -0.63 16.58 1.70
N ALA A 138 -1.55 15.73 2.17
CA ALA A 138 -1.83 15.60 3.61
C ALA A 138 -1.07 14.44 4.24
N LEU A 139 -0.99 13.30 3.57
CA LEU A 139 -0.38 12.09 4.11
C LEU A 139 1.10 11.97 3.75
N PHE A 140 1.50 12.54 2.61
CA PHE A 140 2.84 12.43 2.04
C PHE A 140 3.45 13.76 1.56
N PRO A 141 3.46 14.82 2.38
CA PRO A 141 4.00 16.13 1.97
C PRO A 141 5.50 16.13 1.67
N ASP A 142 6.22 15.12 2.16
CA ASP A 142 7.67 14.91 2.07
C ASP A 142 8.07 13.83 1.05
N ALA A 143 7.10 13.30 0.28
CA ALA A 143 7.32 12.18 -0.62
C ALA A 143 7.29 12.61 -2.10
N TYR A 144 7.71 11.69 -2.96
CA TYR A 144 7.50 11.76 -4.39
C TYR A 144 6.38 10.82 -4.81
N ALA A 145 5.33 11.36 -5.43
CA ALA A 145 4.23 10.57 -5.98
C ALA A 145 4.64 9.84 -7.27
N LEU A 146 4.50 8.51 -7.28
CA LEU A 146 4.78 7.63 -8.41
C LEU A 146 3.58 7.51 -9.35
N VAL A 147 2.37 7.62 -8.82
CA VAL A 147 1.12 7.61 -9.58
C VAL A 147 0.66 9.05 -9.76
N ARG A 148 0.76 9.57 -10.99
CA ARG A 148 0.35 10.95 -11.31
C ARG A 148 -1.07 11.01 -11.86
N SER A 149 -1.76 12.11 -11.57
CA SER A 149 -3.11 12.42 -12.02
C SER A 149 -3.11 12.98 -13.46
N ASP A 150 -2.48 12.30 -14.41
CA ASP A 150 -2.33 12.82 -15.77
C ASP A 150 -3.59 12.59 -16.64
N PHE A 151 -4.77 12.41 -16.03
CA PHE A 151 -6.03 12.19 -16.75
C PHE A 151 -6.74 13.47 -17.23
N TRP A 152 -6.19 14.65 -16.92
CA TRP A 152 -6.61 15.92 -17.51
C TRP A 152 -5.39 16.83 -17.76
N GLY A 153 -4.61 16.48 -18.78
CA GLY A 153 -3.69 17.41 -19.45
C GLY A 153 -4.39 18.25 -20.51
#